data_AF-X1S3M9-F1
#
_entry.id   AF-X1S3M9-F1
#
_cell.length_a   1.000
_cell.length_b   1.000
_cell.length_c   1.000
_cell.angle_alpha   90.00
_cell.angle_beta   90.00
_cell.angle_gamma   90.00
#
_symmetry.space_group_name_H-M   'P 1'
#
loop_
_entity.id
_entity.type
_entity.pdbx_description
1 polymer ?
#
loop_
_entity_poly.entity_id
_entity_poly.type
_entity_poly.pdbx_seq_one_letter_code
_entity_poly.pdbx_strand_id
1 'polypeptide(L)'
;AAYDGEGIMINSGKFSGTSSKKGEKDVTSYLEENNMGKFHVNYKLRDWLISRQRYWGAPIPIIYCDKCGMVPVPEEDLPVLLPYDIDFRPK
;
A
#
# COMPACT_ATOMS: atom_id res chain seq x y z
N ALA A 1 -15.71 4.73 -26.69
CA ALA A 1 -15.85 5.04 -25.26
C ALA A 1 -16.26 3.76 -24.53
N ALA A 2 -15.82 3.56 -23.28
CA ALA A 2 -16.29 2.46 -22.44
C ALA A 2 -17.50 2.91 -21.61
N TYR A 3 -18.35 1.97 -21.20
CA TYR A 3 -19.46 2.22 -20.27
C TYR A 3 -19.04 1.81 -18.86
N ASP A 4 -19.11 2.74 -17.90
CA ASP A 4 -18.64 2.61 -16.52
C ASP A 4 -19.76 2.71 -15.47
N GLY A 5 -21.02 2.83 -15.90
CA GLY A 5 -22.19 2.86 -15.02
C GLY A 5 -22.65 1.47 -14.56
N GLU A 6 -23.56 1.45 -13.59
CA GLU A 6 -24.29 0.24 -13.22
C GLU A 6 -25.24 -0.16 -14.37
N GLY A 7 -25.21 -1.43 -14.79
CA GLY A 7 -26.07 -1.97 -15.84
C GLY A 7 -26.58 -3.39 -15.56
N ILE A 8 -27.07 -4.06 -16.60
CA ILE A 8 -27.45 -5.48 -16.58
C ILE A 8 -26.30 -6.32 -17.15
N MET A 9 -25.97 -7.42 -16.48
CA MET A 9 -24.96 -8.35 -16.94
C MET A 9 -25.44 -9.11 -18.18
N ILE A 10 -24.62 -9.15 -19.22
CA ILE A 10 -24.85 -9.91 -20.45
C ILE A 10 -23.64 -10.80 -20.74
N ASN A 11 -23.83 -11.89 -21.48
CA ASN A 11 -22.76 -12.83 -21.85
C ASN A 11 -21.92 -13.32 -20.66
N SER A 12 -22.54 -13.46 -19.48
CA SER A 12 -21.89 -13.76 -18.20
C SER A 12 -22.32 -15.11 -17.62
N GLY A 13 -22.68 -16.08 -18.48
CA GLY A 13 -23.15 -17.40 -18.06
C GLY A 13 -24.38 -17.31 -17.17
N LYS A 14 -24.34 -18.01 -16.02
CA LYS A 14 -25.44 -18.05 -15.03
C LYS A 14 -25.79 -16.70 -14.37
N PHE A 15 -24.94 -15.68 -14.55
CA PHE A 15 -25.17 -14.34 -14.01
C PHE A 15 -25.81 -13.39 -15.04
N SER A 16 -26.06 -13.84 -16.27
CA SER A 16 -26.71 -13.00 -17.29
C SER A 16 -28.14 -12.63 -16.86
N GLY A 17 -28.53 -11.38 -17.03
CA GLY A 17 -29.85 -10.87 -16.65
C GLY A 17 -29.94 -10.29 -15.23
N THR A 18 -28.91 -10.43 -14.39
CA THR A 18 -28.85 -9.74 -13.09
C THR A 18 -28.30 -8.33 -13.22
N SER A 19 -28.65 -7.44 -12.30
CA SER A 19 -27.99 -6.13 -12.19
C SER A 19 -26.54 -6.31 -11.76
N SER A 20 -25.65 -5.50 -12.32
CA SER A 20 -24.21 -5.45 -11.99
C SER A 20 -23.95 -5.41 -10.48
N LYS A 21 -24.66 -4.55 -9.74
CA LYS A 21 -24.55 -4.42 -8.28
C LYS A 21 -24.89 -5.69 -7.49
N LYS A 22 -25.89 -6.45 -7.94
CA LYS A 22 -26.23 -7.75 -7.33
C LYS A 22 -25.22 -8.81 -7.78
N GLY A 23 -24.87 -8.79 -9.06
CA GLY A 23 -23.90 -9.67 -9.68
C GLY A 23 -22.54 -9.65 -9.01
N GLU A 24 -22.04 -8.48 -8.55
CA GLU A 24 -20.80 -8.38 -7.77
C GLU A 24 -20.79 -9.33 -6.56
N LYS A 25 -21.90 -9.36 -5.80
CA LYS A 25 -22.03 -10.24 -4.62
C LYS A 25 -22.19 -11.70 -5.04
N ASP A 26 -23.07 -11.97 -5.99
CA ASP A 26 -23.36 -13.34 -6.44
C ASP A 26 -22.12 -14.02 -7.06
N VAL A 27 -21.33 -13.28 -7.83
CA VAL A 27 -20.06 -13.76 -8.39
C VAL A 27 -19.03 -14.00 -7.29
N THR A 28 -18.92 -13.08 -6.31
CA THR A 28 -17.96 -13.24 -5.20
C THR A 28 -18.27 -14.49 -4.38
N SER A 29 -19.54 -14.72 -4.02
CA SER A 29 -19.96 -15.94 -3.31
C SER A 29 -19.66 -17.20 -4.11
N TYR A 30 -19.91 -17.19 -5.42
CA TYR A 30 -19.58 -18.31 -6.28
C TYR A 30 -18.07 -18.61 -6.32
N LEU A 31 -17.23 -17.57 -6.37
CA LEU A 31 -15.78 -17.74 -6.36
C LEU A 31 -15.30 -18.33 -5.02
N GLU A 32 -15.92 -17.95 -3.90
CA GLU A 32 -15.65 -18.54 -2.58
C GLU A 32 -16.02 -20.02 -2.53
N GLU A 33 -17.24 -20.37 -2.94
CA GLU A 33 -17.73 -21.76 -2.96
C GLU A 33 -16.84 -22.69 -3.80
N ASN A 34 -16.21 -22.15 -4.85
CA ASN A 34 -15.36 -22.92 -5.76
C ASN A 34 -13.85 -22.81 -5.44
N ASN A 35 -13.48 -22.18 -4.31
CA ASN A 35 -12.08 -21.97 -3.92
C ASN A 35 -11.25 -21.21 -4.99
N MET A 36 -11.87 -20.32 -5.75
CA MET A 36 -11.24 -19.52 -6.81
C MET A 36 -10.95 -18.08 -6.38
N GLY A 37 -11.42 -17.67 -5.21
CA GLY A 37 -11.24 -16.32 -4.68
C GLY A 37 -12.00 -16.13 -3.37
N LYS A 38 -11.93 -14.92 -2.83
CA LYS A 38 -12.71 -14.52 -1.64
C LYS A 38 -13.00 -13.04 -1.62
N PHE A 39 -14.04 -12.65 -0.89
CA PHE A 39 -14.34 -11.25 -0.63
C PHE A 39 -13.18 -10.59 0.12
N HIS A 40 -12.85 -9.36 -0.29
CA HIS A 40 -11.84 -8.55 0.37
C HIS A 40 -12.23 -7.08 0.34
N VAL A 41 -12.02 -6.38 1.46
CA VAL A 41 -12.21 -4.93 1.54
C VAL A 41 -10.90 -4.24 1.20
N ASN A 42 -10.93 -3.37 0.19
CA ASN A 42 -9.78 -2.58 -0.20
C ASN A 42 -9.99 -1.10 0.16
N TYR A 43 -8.92 -0.45 0.61
CA TYR A 43 -8.92 0.98 0.91
C TYR A 43 -8.13 1.74 -0.15
N LYS A 44 -8.59 2.96 -0.47
CA LYS A 44 -7.81 3.90 -1.29
C LYS A 44 -6.63 4.51 -0.52
N LEU A 45 -6.67 4.44 0.81
CA LEU A 45 -5.60 4.89 1.70
C LEU A 45 -4.31 4.12 1.38
N ARG A 46 -3.18 4.82 1.39
CA ARG A 46 -1.85 4.26 1.15
C ARG A 46 -0.98 4.45 2.38
N ASP A 47 0.04 3.62 2.50
CA ASP A 47 1.04 3.77 3.53
C ASP A 47 1.74 5.13 3.47
N TRP A 48 2.16 5.61 4.64
CA TRP A 48 2.78 6.90 4.75
C TRP A 48 4.28 6.82 4.48
N LEU A 49 4.70 7.33 3.32
CA LEU A 49 6.11 7.48 2.99
C LEU A 49 6.69 8.69 3.74
N ILE A 50 7.39 8.42 4.84
CA ILE A 50 8.00 9.45 5.71
C ILE A 50 9.43 9.83 5.32
N SER A 51 10.20 8.92 4.72
CA SER A 51 11.61 9.13 4.41
C SER A 51 11.82 10.22 3.35
N ARG A 52 12.86 11.05 3.50
CA ARG A 52 13.19 12.13 2.57
C ARG A 52 14.69 12.14 2.27
N GLN A 53 15.06 12.33 1.01
CA GLN A 53 16.45 12.53 0.57
C GLN A 53 16.82 14.01 0.70
N ARG A 54 16.71 14.55 1.92
CA ARG A 54 17.04 15.94 2.25
C ARG A 54 17.86 15.95 3.54
N TYR A 55 18.85 16.83 3.59
CA TYR A 55 19.66 17.01 4.79
C TYR A 55 18.83 17.57 5.96
N TRP A 56 18.02 18.61 5.72
CA TRP A 56 17.31 19.32 6.78
C TRP A 56 16.05 18.60 7.24
N GLY A 57 16.21 17.67 8.19
CA GLY A 57 15.14 16.92 8.84
C GLY A 57 15.66 16.09 10.02
N ALA A 58 14.77 15.45 10.78
CA ALA A 58 15.17 14.55 11.85
C ALA A 58 15.82 13.28 11.26
N PRO A 59 17.04 12.90 11.68
CA PRO A 59 17.64 11.62 11.27
C PRO A 59 16.75 10.43 11.67
N ILE A 60 16.59 9.47 10.74
CA ILE A 60 15.84 8.24 11.01
C ILE A 60 16.74 7.31 11.84
N PRO A 61 16.30 6.85 13.03
CA PRO A 61 17.13 6.09 13.98
C PRO A 61 17.25 4.60 13.58
N ILE A 62 17.79 4.34 12.39
CA ILE A 62 18.09 3.00 11.88
C ILE A 62 19.58 2.91 11.53
N ILE A 63 20.23 1.88 12.06
CA ILE A 63 21.61 1.48 11.76
C ILE A 63 21.57 0.36 10.71
N TYR A 64 22.42 0.46 9.70
CA TYR A 64 22.66 -0.61 8.74
C TYR A 64 23.93 -1.35 9.13
N CYS A 65 23.79 -2.61 9.55
CA CYS A 65 24.90 -3.49 9.92
C CYS A 65 25.11 -4.56 8.85
N ASP A 66 26.34 -4.71 8.36
CA ASP A 66 26.68 -5.67 7.29
C ASP A 66 26.38 -7.14 7.65
N LYS A 67 26.32 -7.46 8.95
CA LYS A 67 26.04 -8.82 9.44
C LYS A 67 24.59 -9.00 9.92
N CYS A 68 23.96 -7.94 10.44
CA CYS A 68 22.66 -8.03 11.11
C CYS A 68 21.49 -7.45 10.30
N GLY A 69 21.77 -6.66 9.25
CA GLY A 69 20.75 -5.93 8.49
C GLY A 69 20.36 -4.61 9.16
N MET A 70 19.07 -4.26 9.08
CA MET A 70 18.52 -3.03 9.68
C MET A 70 18.26 -3.23 11.17
N VAL A 71 18.86 -2.39 12.01
CA VAL A 71 18.74 -2.45 13.47
C VAL A 71 18.34 -1.06 13.99
N PRO A 72 17.36 -0.92 14.89
CA PRO A 72 17.05 0.37 15.49
C PRO A 72 18.18 0.86 16.39
N VAL A 73 18.35 2.18 16.49
CA VAL A 73 19.21 2.79 17.51
C VAL A 73 18.61 2.51 18.90
N PRO A 74 19.43 2.11 19.91
CA PRO A 74 18.96 1.94 21.29
C PRO A 74 18.30 3.21 21.84
N GLU A 75 17.33 3.05 22.76
CA GLU A 75 16.57 4.19 23.30
C GLU A 75 17.45 5.16 24.09
N GLU A 76 18.42 4.63 24.83
CA GLU A 76 19.42 5.39 25.59
C GLU A 76 20.35 6.24 24.72
N ASP A 77 20.50 5.89 23.44
CA ASP A 77 21.35 6.59 22.47
C ASP A 77 20.57 7.67 21.69
N LEU A 78 19.28 7.86 21.97
CA LEU A 78 18.47 8.91 21.37
C LEU A 78 18.69 10.26 22.09
N PRO A 79 18.65 11.40 21.36
CA PRO A 79 18.34 11.54 19.95
C PRO A 79 19.57 11.36 19.03
N VAL A 80 19.34 10.85 17.82
CA VAL A 80 20.33 10.92 16.73
C VAL A 80 20.41 12.36 16.22
N LEU A 81 21.50 13.05 16.54
CA LEU A 81 21.70 14.46 16.19
C LEU A 81 22.04 14.62 14.70
N LEU A 82 21.44 15.65 14.08
CA LEU A 82 21.77 16.04 12.71
C LEU A 82 23.18 16.69 12.69
N PRO A 83 24.11 16.26 11.81
CA PRO A 83 25.45 16.87 11.76
C PRO A 83 25.38 18.33 11.30
N TYR A 84 25.97 19.27 12.05
CA TYR A 84 25.84 20.72 11.75
C TYR A 84 26.92 21.31 10.84
N ASP A 85 28.09 20.68 10.75
CA ASP A 85 29.23 21.18 9.96
C ASP A 85 29.23 20.57 8.55
N ILE A 86 28.48 21.20 7.63
CA ILE A 86 28.31 20.73 6.25
C ILE A 86 28.48 21.88 5.25
N ASP A 87 29.21 21.61 4.17
CA ASP A 87 29.32 22.50 3.01
C ASP A 87 28.19 22.24 2.01
N PHE A 88 27.32 23.24 1.81
CA PHE A 88 26.17 23.17 0.89
C PHE A 88 26.49 23.66 -0.53
N ARG A 89 27.74 24.05 -0.81
CA ARG A 89 28.10 24.53 -2.15
C ARG A 89 28.01 23.38 -3.16
N PRO A 90 27.53 23.64 -4.38
CA PRO A 90 27.62 22.66 -5.45
C PRO A 90 29.08 22.31 -5.70
N LYS A 91 29.34 21.01 -5.86
CA LYS A 91 30.65 20.49 -6.30
C LYS A 91 30.75 20.51 -7.81
#